data_AF-A0A351HEZ2-F1
#
_entry.id   AF-A0A351HEZ2-F1
#
_cell.length_a   1.000
_cell.length_b   1.000
_cell.length_c   1.000
_cell.angle_alpha   90.00
_cell.angle_beta   90.00
_cell.angle_gamma   90.00
#
_symmetry.space_group_name_H-M   'P 1'
#
loop_
_entity.id
_entity.type
_entity.pdbx_description
1 polymer ?
#
loop_
_entity_poly.entity_id
_entity_poly.type
_entity_poly.pdbx_seq_one_letter_code
_entity_poly.pdbx_strand_id
1 'polypeptide(L)'
;MKIESIVENITINIDGQDVDVPKGINIIEAVKMAGKGKEVPHYCYHPKLSIAGNCRMCMVEMGMPMRDRTTGEAILEEDGSPKIGWMPKPTIGCATNASPGMHIRTHSDMVKESRNGVTEFLLINHPLDCPICDQAGECRLQEFSAEHGRGYSRFIEDKNVKPKRTRLGPRVTLDDERCILCSRCVRFSKEIANDDVLGFVDRGTYSTLTCYPGKELAHNYSLNTVDICPVGALTSTDFRFKMRVWFLKRTHSICTESSIGANTEIWSREGKIYRITPRRNDEVNDTWMTDSGRDLFKPIESEDRLTHYTIEGVHTTCDEAAASVVKLIQAGDVALVGSAHSSVEEQFFYKQIADRSGAKVSLVSHQGEGDGLLLSEDRSPNLRGALVTGLITDLPEASLETLACEINSGAVKTIFAVNEDLTELGISKEALAKVNVIYVGTHANATSEVASVVLPSLSVFEKDGTFINQSFRLQRFKAAVPGPRGIEPDYTVLEKIAAPLSQEKPASLTIDLVWERMAPKILQFDDSFRWRSLPDDGVELNASAFLDLDFVETKNLKYDPAAFKEAHAAPVEA
;
A
#
# COMPACT_ATOMS: atom_id res chain seq x y z
N MET A 1 -28.44 -3.15 1.10
CA MET A 1 -28.44 -4.53 1.65
C MET A 1 -26.98 -4.95 1.81
N LYS A 2 -26.50 -5.14 3.04
CA LYS A 2 -25.25 -5.88 3.24
C LYS A 2 -25.46 -7.25 2.60
N ILE A 3 -24.90 -7.48 1.41
CA ILE A 3 -24.56 -8.84 1.03
C ILE A 3 -23.33 -9.16 1.90
N GLU A 4 -23.55 -9.30 3.20
CA GLU A 4 -22.84 -10.33 3.93
C GLU A 4 -23.25 -11.57 3.15
N SER A 5 -22.40 -12.01 2.21
CA SER A 5 -22.53 -13.33 1.66
C SER A 5 -22.69 -14.21 2.88
N ILE A 6 -23.86 -14.82 3.07
CA ILE A 6 -24.04 -15.81 4.13
C ILE A 6 -23.11 -16.93 3.69
N VAL A 7 -21.85 -16.82 4.09
CA VAL A 7 -20.84 -17.81 3.82
C VAL A 7 -21.28 -18.99 4.67
N GLU A 8 -21.87 -19.98 4.01
CA GLU A 8 -22.24 -21.22 4.65
C GLU A 8 -20.98 -21.78 5.30
N ASN A 9 -20.93 -21.78 6.63
CA ASN A 9 -19.83 -22.35 7.36
C ASN A 9 -20.02 -23.86 7.48
N ILE A 10 -18.91 -24.58 7.35
CA ILE A 10 -18.85 -26.02 7.53
C ILE A 10 -17.85 -26.33 8.63
N THR A 11 -18.19 -27.32 9.46
CA THR A 11 -17.26 -27.81 10.49
C THR A 11 -16.34 -28.86 9.88
N ILE A 12 -15.04 -28.65 10.03
CA ILE A 12 -13.99 -29.62 9.70
C ILE A 12 -13.10 -29.83 10.92
N ASN A 13 -12.44 -30.98 11.00
CA ASN A 13 -11.49 -31.27 12.06
C ASN A 13 -10.06 -31.01 11.56
N ILE A 14 -9.28 -30.20 12.28
CA ILE A 14 -7.87 -29.92 11.99
C ILE A 14 -7.05 -30.29 13.23
N ASP A 15 -6.16 -31.27 13.09
CA ASP A 15 -5.29 -31.78 14.16
C ASP A 15 -6.06 -32.13 15.46
N GLY A 16 -7.28 -32.67 15.33
CA GLY A 16 -8.13 -33.05 16.45
C GLY A 16 -9.04 -31.93 16.98
N GLN A 17 -9.01 -30.74 16.39
CA GLN A 17 -9.87 -29.62 16.77
C GLN A 17 -10.92 -29.34 15.70
N ASP A 18 -12.19 -29.28 16.09
CA ASP A 18 -13.27 -28.89 15.19
C ASP A 18 -13.27 -27.37 15.00
N VAL A 19 -13.31 -26.96 13.74
CA VAL A 19 -13.23 -25.56 13.32
C VAL A 19 -14.26 -25.30 12.25
N ASP A 20 -15.02 -24.22 12.45
CA ASP A 20 -15.95 -23.71 11.46
C ASP A 20 -15.21 -22.86 10.44
N VAL A 21 -15.31 -23.26 9.17
CA VAL A 21 -14.64 -22.58 8.07
C VAL A 21 -15.62 -22.30 6.93
N PRO A 22 -15.39 -21.25 6.12
CA PRO A 22 -16.14 -21.01 4.90
C PRO A 22 -16.20 -22.23 3.98
N LYS A 23 -17.40 -22.60 3.51
CA LYS A 23 -17.55 -23.67 2.52
C LYS A 23 -16.73 -23.39 1.27
N GLY A 24 -15.96 -24.38 0.84
CA GLY A 24 -15.14 -24.29 -0.37
C GLY A 24 -13.78 -23.59 -0.18
N ILE A 25 -13.45 -23.14 1.03
CA ILE A 25 -12.10 -22.64 1.33
C ILE A 25 -11.06 -23.75 1.14
N ASN A 26 -9.87 -23.40 0.66
CA ASN A 26 -8.79 -24.38 0.56
C ASN A 26 -8.19 -24.70 1.95
N ILE A 27 -7.54 -25.86 2.07
CA ILE A 27 -7.01 -26.31 3.37
C ILE A 27 -5.87 -25.42 3.91
N ILE A 28 -5.09 -24.75 3.05
CA ILE A 28 -4.05 -23.82 3.54
C ILE A 28 -4.70 -22.68 4.34
N GLU A 29 -5.72 -22.04 3.79
CA GLU A 29 -6.41 -20.94 4.48
C GLU A 29 -7.27 -21.46 5.64
N ALA A 30 -7.88 -22.64 5.53
CA ALA A 30 -8.61 -23.28 6.63
C ALA A 30 -7.70 -23.51 7.86
N VAL A 31 -6.51 -24.08 7.66
CA VAL A 31 -5.52 -24.28 8.73
C VAL A 31 -5.06 -22.94 9.30
N LYS A 32 -4.87 -21.93 8.45
CA LYS A 32 -4.48 -20.58 8.89
C LYS A 32 -5.54 -19.94 9.79
N MET A 33 -6.82 -20.11 9.46
CA MET A 33 -7.95 -19.63 10.27
C MET A 33 -8.04 -20.38 11.61
N ALA A 34 -7.92 -21.71 11.58
CA ALA A 34 -7.96 -22.59 12.76
C ALA A 34 -6.79 -22.35 13.73
N GLY A 35 -5.60 -22.11 13.19
CA GLY A 35 -4.34 -22.34 13.87
C GLY A 35 -3.82 -21.23 14.76
N LYS A 36 -4.53 -20.12 14.98
CA LYS A 36 -4.00 -18.91 15.66
C LYS A 36 -2.56 -18.55 15.20
N GLY A 37 -2.27 -18.69 13.90
CA GLY A 37 -0.94 -18.46 13.33
C GLY A 37 -0.15 -19.69 12.87
N LYS A 38 -0.69 -20.92 12.95
CA LYS A 38 -0.10 -22.08 12.26
C LYS A 38 -0.29 -21.95 10.74
N GLU A 39 0.79 -22.10 9.98
CA GLU A 39 0.81 -22.03 8.52
C GLU A 39 1.17 -23.40 7.91
N VAL A 40 0.49 -23.77 6.83
CA VAL A 40 0.91 -24.90 5.99
C VAL A 40 1.99 -24.40 5.04
N PRO A 41 3.22 -24.95 5.06
CA PRO A 41 4.33 -24.43 4.26
C PRO A 41 4.03 -24.56 2.77
N HIS A 42 4.30 -23.51 2.01
CA HIS A 42 3.95 -23.47 0.59
C HIS A 42 4.81 -22.48 -0.22
N TYR A 43 5.09 -22.80 -1.49
CA TYR A 43 5.86 -21.92 -2.37
C TYR A 43 5.12 -21.43 -3.61
N CYS A 44 4.26 -22.25 -4.22
CA CYS A 44 3.54 -21.83 -5.43
C CYS A 44 2.21 -21.16 -5.10
N TYR A 45 1.54 -21.56 -4.01
CA TYR A 45 0.28 -20.98 -3.61
C TYR A 45 0.44 -19.50 -3.24
N HIS A 46 -0.47 -18.65 -3.70
CA HIS A 46 -0.57 -17.25 -3.31
C HIS A 46 -2.06 -16.93 -3.29
N PRO A 47 -2.61 -16.29 -2.24
CA PRO A 47 -4.06 -16.12 -2.09
C PRO A 47 -4.73 -15.31 -3.20
N LYS A 48 -3.94 -14.49 -3.91
CA LYS A 48 -4.41 -13.62 -5.01
C LYS A 48 -3.97 -14.10 -6.41
N LEU A 49 -3.56 -15.36 -6.55
CA LEU A 49 -3.21 -15.98 -7.85
C LEU A 49 -3.91 -17.34 -8.00
N SER A 50 -4.07 -17.80 -9.23
CA SER A 50 -4.63 -19.13 -9.51
C SER A 50 -3.85 -20.27 -8.86
N ILE A 51 -4.51 -21.38 -8.54
CA ILE A 51 -3.86 -22.52 -7.88
C ILE A 51 -3.05 -23.34 -8.90
N ALA A 52 -1.74 -23.50 -8.65
CA ALA A 52 -0.85 -24.26 -9.54
C ALA A 52 -0.58 -25.71 -9.07
N GLY A 53 -0.26 -25.91 -7.79
CA GLY A 53 0.08 -27.23 -7.24
C GLY A 53 1.46 -27.78 -7.63
N ASN A 54 2.35 -26.96 -8.23
CA ASN A 54 3.64 -27.42 -8.77
C ASN A 54 4.66 -27.79 -7.68
N CYS A 55 4.68 -27.10 -6.54
CA CYS A 55 5.76 -27.24 -5.54
C CYS A 55 5.57 -28.38 -4.53
N ARG A 56 4.34 -28.88 -4.34
CA ARG A 56 3.99 -29.95 -3.39
C ARG A 56 4.42 -29.75 -1.92
N MET A 57 4.82 -28.55 -1.50
CA MET A 57 5.22 -28.31 -0.10
C MET A 57 4.02 -28.32 0.87
N CYS A 58 2.83 -27.97 0.39
CA CYS A 58 1.60 -27.86 1.19
C CYS A 58 0.92 -29.20 1.51
N MET A 59 1.66 -30.31 1.50
CA MET A 59 1.09 -31.63 1.70
C MET A 59 0.51 -31.78 3.11
N VAL A 60 -0.67 -32.39 3.19
CA VAL A 60 -1.43 -32.70 4.40
C VAL A 60 -1.98 -34.11 4.31
N GLU A 61 -2.26 -34.73 5.45
CA GLU A 61 -2.97 -35.99 5.50
C GLU A 61 -4.45 -35.70 5.69
N MET A 62 -5.27 -36.21 4.79
CA MET A 62 -6.72 -35.98 4.77
C MET A 62 -7.45 -37.29 5.00
N GLY A 63 -8.48 -37.23 5.83
CA GLY A 63 -9.38 -38.32 6.14
C GLY A 63 -10.84 -37.88 6.07
N MET A 64 -11.72 -38.86 5.92
CA MET A 64 -13.18 -38.69 5.94
C MET A 64 -13.81 -39.73 6.86
N PRO A 65 -14.94 -39.42 7.52
CA PRO A 65 -15.69 -40.40 8.31
C PRO A 65 -16.10 -41.58 7.43
N MET A 66 -15.76 -42.79 7.86
CA MET A 66 -16.10 -44.00 7.15
C MET A 66 -17.62 -44.24 7.21
N ARG A 67 -18.20 -44.61 6.07
CA ARG A 67 -19.58 -45.07 5.97
C ARG A 67 -19.61 -46.51 5.46
N ASP A 68 -20.52 -47.32 5.99
CA ASP A 68 -20.76 -48.67 5.50
C ASP A 68 -21.24 -48.60 4.05
N ARG A 69 -20.63 -49.39 3.17
CA ARG A 69 -20.93 -49.38 1.72
C ARG A 69 -22.31 -49.95 1.39
N THR A 70 -22.92 -50.69 2.31
CA THR A 70 -24.20 -51.38 2.14
C THR A 70 -25.35 -50.59 2.76
N THR A 71 -25.15 -50.04 3.96
CA THR A 71 -26.21 -49.32 4.71
C THR A 71 -26.09 -47.80 4.64
N GLY A 72 -24.93 -47.26 4.29
CA GLY A 72 -24.67 -45.81 4.24
C GLY A 72 -24.50 -45.14 5.61
N GLU A 73 -24.60 -45.91 6.71
CA GLU A 73 -24.46 -45.42 8.08
C GLU A 73 -22.98 -45.21 8.45
N ALA A 74 -22.70 -44.31 9.39
CA ALA A 74 -21.34 -44.04 9.86
C ALA A 74 -20.79 -45.22 10.66
N ILE A 75 -19.58 -45.67 10.34
CA ILE A 75 -18.87 -46.67 11.13
C ILE A 75 -18.27 -45.96 12.34
N LEU A 76 -18.67 -46.36 13.55
CA LEU A 76 -18.20 -45.78 14.79
C LEU A 76 -17.05 -46.60 15.39
N GLU A 77 -16.14 -45.95 16.10
CA GLU A 77 -15.15 -46.60 16.97
C GLU A 77 -15.77 -47.02 18.31
N GLU A 78 -15.00 -47.75 19.13
CA GLU A 78 -15.47 -48.27 20.43
C GLU A 78 -15.87 -47.16 21.42
N ASP A 79 -15.39 -45.94 21.20
CA ASP A 79 -15.71 -44.73 21.98
C ASP A 79 -16.94 -43.97 21.47
N GLY A 80 -17.59 -44.46 20.40
CA GLY A 80 -18.76 -43.83 19.77
C GLY A 80 -18.41 -42.69 18.79
N SER A 81 -17.13 -42.38 18.57
CA SER A 81 -16.70 -41.41 17.57
C SER A 81 -16.71 -42.01 16.15
N PRO A 82 -16.84 -41.21 15.07
CA PRO A 82 -16.80 -41.72 13.72
C PRO A 82 -15.39 -42.22 13.36
N LYS A 83 -15.26 -43.46 12.90
CA LYS A 83 -14.00 -44.02 12.41
C LYS A 83 -13.54 -43.25 11.18
N ILE A 84 -12.35 -42.66 11.23
CA ILE A 84 -11.82 -41.85 10.14
C ILE A 84 -11.00 -42.71 9.16
N GLY A 85 -11.42 -42.71 7.90
CA GLY A 85 -10.70 -43.32 6.79
C GLY A 85 -9.63 -42.37 6.25
N TRP A 86 -8.42 -42.47 6.78
CA TRP A 86 -7.27 -41.70 6.30
C TRP A 86 -6.83 -42.15 4.91
N MET A 87 -6.56 -41.21 4.01
CA MET A 87 -6.09 -41.54 2.67
C MET A 87 -4.65 -42.08 2.69
N PRO A 88 -4.33 -43.06 1.82
CA PRO A 88 -3.01 -43.70 1.79
C PRO A 88 -1.91 -42.80 1.21
N LYS A 89 -2.27 -41.64 0.64
CA LYS A 89 -1.34 -40.67 0.07
C LYS A 89 -1.67 -39.28 0.61
N PRO A 90 -0.66 -38.44 0.87
CA PRO A 90 -0.89 -37.06 1.25
C PRO A 90 -1.51 -36.28 0.08
N THR A 91 -2.33 -35.28 0.41
CA THR A 91 -2.97 -34.38 -0.55
C THR A 91 -2.43 -32.97 -0.43
N ILE A 92 -2.55 -32.20 -1.52
CA ILE A 92 -2.10 -30.81 -1.54
C ILE A 92 -3.13 -29.90 -0.89
N GLY A 93 -2.74 -29.19 0.17
CA GLY A 93 -3.65 -28.28 0.87
C GLY A 93 -4.10 -27.08 0.03
N CYS A 94 -3.33 -26.68 -1.01
CA CYS A 94 -3.67 -25.52 -1.82
C CYS A 94 -4.86 -25.72 -2.77
N ALA A 95 -5.12 -26.95 -3.21
CA ALA A 95 -6.17 -27.26 -4.19
C ALA A 95 -7.29 -28.12 -3.59
N THR A 96 -7.06 -28.78 -2.46
CA THR A 96 -8.11 -29.47 -1.73
C THR A 96 -8.97 -28.43 -1.02
N ASN A 97 -10.28 -28.48 -1.27
CA ASN A 97 -11.26 -27.62 -0.61
C ASN A 97 -11.88 -28.34 0.59
N ALA A 98 -12.18 -27.58 1.63
CA ALA A 98 -12.86 -28.06 2.82
C ALA A 98 -14.26 -28.58 2.47
N SER A 99 -14.61 -29.72 3.04
CA SER A 99 -15.94 -30.35 2.91
C SER A 99 -16.42 -30.83 4.28
N PRO A 100 -17.75 -30.87 4.53
CA PRO A 100 -18.29 -31.27 5.83
C PRO A 100 -17.74 -32.60 6.34
N GLY A 101 -17.32 -32.64 7.60
CA GLY A 101 -16.76 -33.83 8.23
C GLY A 101 -15.32 -34.18 7.82
N MET A 102 -14.68 -33.38 6.98
CA MET A 102 -13.27 -33.60 6.61
C MET A 102 -12.37 -33.52 7.84
N HIS A 103 -11.41 -34.44 7.95
CA HIS A 103 -10.38 -34.45 8.98
C HIS A 103 -9.01 -34.22 8.34
N ILE A 104 -8.23 -33.30 8.88
CA ILE A 104 -6.91 -32.93 8.39
C ILE A 104 -5.88 -33.11 9.50
N ARG A 105 -4.78 -33.79 9.18
CA ARG A 105 -3.57 -33.85 10.00
C ARG A 105 -2.44 -33.11 9.29
N THR A 106 -1.83 -32.15 9.98
CA THR A 106 -0.75 -31.32 9.46
C THR A 106 0.63 -31.73 9.98
N HIS A 107 0.68 -32.62 10.97
CA HIS A 107 1.90 -33.03 11.68
C HIS A 107 2.11 -34.56 11.79
N SER A 108 1.41 -35.37 11.01
CA SER A 108 1.67 -36.80 10.98
C SER A 108 3.03 -37.13 10.36
N ASP A 109 3.54 -38.33 10.63
CA ASP A 109 4.85 -38.75 10.13
C ASP A 109 4.90 -38.80 8.60
N MET A 110 3.79 -39.18 7.96
CA MET A 110 3.65 -39.12 6.49
C MET A 110 3.80 -37.69 5.96
N VAL A 111 3.20 -36.70 6.63
CA VAL A 111 3.28 -35.29 6.23
C VAL A 111 4.68 -34.74 6.44
N LYS A 112 5.29 -35.01 7.60
CA LYS A 112 6.67 -34.61 7.91
C LYS A 112 7.66 -35.16 6.90
N GLU A 113 7.56 -36.46 6.59
CA GLU A 113 8.47 -37.10 5.63
C GLU A 113 8.24 -36.60 4.21
N SER A 114 7.00 -36.32 3.82
CA SER A 114 6.68 -35.72 2.53
C SER A 114 7.29 -34.32 2.38
N ARG A 115 7.17 -33.47 3.41
CA ARG A 115 7.77 -32.12 3.43
C ARG A 115 9.29 -32.19 3.42
N ASN A 116 9.89 -33.10 4.18
CA ASN A 116 11.34 -33.37 4.13
C ASN A 116 11.79 -33.72 2.72
N GLY A 117 11.09 -34.64 2.05
CA GLY A 117 11.42 -35.06 0.68
C GLY A 117 11.30 -33.91 -0.32
N VAL A 118 10.22 -33.11 -0.24
CA VAL A 118 10.03 -31.94 -1.11
C VAL A 118 11.13 -30.90 -0.90
N THR A 119 11.44 -30.55 0.35
CA THR A 119 12.54 -29.62 0.67
C THR A 119 13.86 -30.12 0.11
N GLU A 120 14.15 -31.40 0.23
CA GLU A 120 15.36 -31.99 -0.32
C GLU A 120 15.41 -31.85 -1.85
N PHE A 121 14.34 -32.21 -2.57
CA PHE A 121 14.29 -32.04 -4.03
C PHE A 121 14.47 -30.58 -4.47
N LEU A 122 13.92 -29.63 -3.73
CA LEU A 122 14.09 -28.20 -4.02
C LEU A 122 15.54 -27.75 -3.83
N LEU A 123 16.24 -28.30 -2.84
CA LEU A 123 17.62 -27.94 -2.50
C LEU A 123 18.68 -28.69 -3.32
N ILE A 124 18.33 -29.76 -4.04
CA ILE A 124 19.28 -30.53 -4.86
C ILE A 124 20.03 -29.62 -5.82
N ASN A 125 19.34 -28.82 -6.64
CA ASN A 125 19.97 -27.92 -7.61
C ASN A 125 19.99 -26.45 -7.17
N HIS A 126 19.44 -26.12 -5.99
CA HIS A 126 19.53 -24.76 -5.47
C HIS A 126 20.99 -24.43 -5.08
N PRO A 127 21.51 -23.25 -5.46
CA PRO A 127 22.90 -22.88 -5.21
C PRO A 127 23.14 -22.53 -3.74
N LEU A 128 24.39 -22.64 -3.31
CA LEU A 128 24.84 -22.24 -1.97
C LEU A 128 25.11 -20.73 -1.90
N ASP A 129 24.17 -19.94 -2.41
CA ASP A 129 24.29 -18.49 -2.59
C ASP A 129 23.79 -17.68 -1.38
N CYS A 130 23.26 -18.32 -0.33
CA CYS A 130 22.61 -17.62 0.79
C CYS A 130 23.38 -16.41 1.35
N PRO A 131 24.72 -16.44 1.52
CA PRO A 131 25.46 -15.26 2.02
C PRO A 131 25.42 -14.05 1.07
N ILE A 132 25.39 -14.29 -0.24
CA ILE A 132 25.39 -13.25 -1.27
C ILE A 132 23.97 -12.96 -1.79
N CYS A 133 22.99 -13.81 -1.50
CA CYS A 133 21.60 -13.65 -1.92
C CYS A 133 20.98 -12.44 -1.24
N ASP A 134 20.28 -11.61 -2.01
CA ASP A 134 19.63 -10.40 -1.49
C ASP A 134 18.40 -10.72 -0.63
N GLN A 135 17.66 -11.76 -1.01
CA GLN A 135 16.49 -12.27 -0.28
C GLN A 135 16.85 -12.97 1.04
N ALA A 136 18.14 -13.13 1.37
CA ALA A 136 18.55 -13.76 2.61
C ALA A 136 17.93 -13.01 3.81
N GLY A 137 17.35 -13.75 4.75
CA GLY A 137 16.63 -13.19 5.90
C GLY A 137 15.14 -12.90 5.66
N GLU A 138 14.67 -12.92 4.41
CA GLU A 138 13.24 -12.88 4.03
C GLU A 138 12.90 -13.95 2.98
N CYS A 139 13.70 -15.02 2.93
CA CYS A 139 13.57 -16.12 1.98
C CYS A 139 12.73 -17.23 2.58
N ARG A 140 11.53 -17.47 2.03
CA ARG A 140 10.65 -18.56 2.48
C ARG A 140 11.27 -19.95 2.30
N LEU A 141 12.16 -20.12 1.32
CA LEU A 141 12.90 -21.39 1.17
C LEU A 141 13.86 -21.62 2.33
N GLN A 142 14.53 -20.57 2.80
CA GLN A 142 15.42 -20.65 3.97
C GLN A 142 14.62 -20.97 5.24
N GLU A 143 13.52 -20.26 5.48
CA GLU A 143 12.64 -20.45 6.64
C GLU A 143 12.09 -21.88 6.70
N PHE A 144 11.38 -22.32 5.66
CA PHE A 144 10.78 -23.66 5.65
C PHE A 144 11.83 -24.78 5.60
N SER A 145 13.02 -24.54 5.04
CA SER A 145 14.10 -25.52 5.12
C SER A 145 14.62 -25.67 6.54
N ALA A 146 14.67 -24.60 7.33
CA ALA A 146 15.08 -24.65 8.72
C ALA A 146 14.01 -25.30 9.61
N GLU A 147 12.73 -25.02 9.35
CA GLU A 147 11.60 -25.51 10.15
C GLU A 147 11.15 -26.94 9.80
N HIS A 148 11.24 -27.32 8.53
CA HIS A 148 10.66 -28.56 8.00
C HIS A 148 11.64 -29.43 7.20
N GLY A 149 12.91 -29.03 7.09
CA GLY A 149 13.94 -29.81 6.41
C GLY A 149 14.70 -30.77 7.33
N ARG A 150 15.44 -31.70 6.73
CA ARG A 150 16.26 -32.70 7.46
C ARG A 150 17.47 -32.13 8.20
N GLY A 151 17.91 -30.91 7.87
CA GLY A 151 19.10 -30.27 8.43
C GLY A 151 20.45 -30.71 7.83
N TYR A 152 20.47 -31.73 6.97
CA TYR A 152 21.65 -32.17 6.22
C TYR A 152 21.29 -32.53 4.77
N SER A 153 22.26 -32.44 3.86
CA SER A 153 22.11 -32.86 2.46
C SER A 153 22.65 -34.27 2.27
N ARG A 154 21.94 -35.09 1.47
CA ARG A 154 22.46 -36.37 0.95
C ARG A 154 23.00 -36.26 -0.47
N PHE A 155 22.74 -35.13 -1.14
CA PHE A 155 23.17 -34.87 -2.50
C PHE A 155 24.65 -34.47 -2.53
N ILE A 156 25.47 -35.28 -3.20
CA ILE A 156 26.92 -35.13 -3.32
C ILE A 156 27.40 -34.92 -4.77
N GLU A 157 26.46 -34.91 -5.72
CA GLU A 157 26.75 -34.73 -7.14
C GLU A 157 26.85 -33.24 -7.51
N ASP A 158 27.27 -32.96 -8.74
CA ASP A 158 27.30 -31.61 -9.27
C ASP A 158 25.89 -31.04 -9.46
N LYS A 159 25.71 -29.80 -9.01
CA LYS A 159 24.47 -29.04 -9.19
C LYS A 159 24.38 -28.49 -10.62
N ASN A 160 23.17 -28.41 -11.15
CA ASN A 160 22.93 -27.73 -12.42
C ASN A 160 23.28 -26.24 -12.34
N VAL A 161 24.06 -25.77 -13.30
CA VAL A 161 24.39 -24.36 -13.49
C VAL A 161 23.38 -23.74 -14.45
N LYS A 162 22.84 -22.57 -14.09
CA LYS A 162 21.85 -21.82 -14.89
C LYS A 162 22.30 -20.36 -15.03
N PRO A 163 21.71 -19.59 -15.96
CA PRO A 163 22.06 -18.18 -16.12
C PRO A 163 21.91 -17.38 -14.81
N LYS A 164 22.88 -16.52 -14.53
CA LYS A 164 22.87 -15.57 -13.40
C LYS A 164 22.87 -14.14 -13.91
N ARG A 165 22.30 -13.23 -13.13
CA ARG A 165 22.31 -11.78 -13.41
C ARG A 165 21.71 -11.43 -14.77
N THR A 166 20.73 -12.21 -15.23
CA THR A 166 19.99 -11.91 -16.46
C THR A 166 19.05 -10.75 -16.19
N ARG A 167 19.17 -9.65 -16.93
CA ARG A 167 18.17 -8.59 -16.86
C ARG A 167 16.93 -9.03 -17.61
N LEU A 168 15.80 -9.10 -16.91
CA LEU A 168 14.49 -9.37 -17.53
C LEU A 168 13.80 -8.09 -17.97
N GLY A 169 14.19 -6.95 -17.41
CA GLY A 169 13.67 -5.63 -17.75
C GLY A 169 14.44 -4.54 -16.99
N PRO A 170 13.93 -3.29 -16.99
CA PRO A 170 14.63 -2.16 -16.38
C PRO A 170 14.80 -2.29 -14.87
N ARG A 171 13.85 -2.96 -14.19
CA ARG A 171 13.75 -3.00 -12.73
C ARG A 171 14.06 -4.36 -12.12
N VAL A 172 13.98 -5.46 -12.86
CA VAL A 172 14.10 -6.83 -12.32
C VAL A 172 15.30 -7.58 -12.91
N THR A 173 16.12 -8.13 -12.02
CA THR A 173 17.26 -8.99 -12.37
C THR A 173 17.00 -10.42 -11.87
N LEU A 174 17.20 -11.40 -12.77
CA LEU A 174 17.04 -12.84 -12.55
C LEU A 174 18.38 -13.54 -12.26
N ASP A 175 18.45 -14.26 -11.16
CA ASP A 175 19.43 -15.30 -10.89
C ASP A 175 18.71 -16.67 -10.96
N ASP A 176 18.66 -17.29 -12.15
CA ASP A 176 17.77 -18.43 -12.43
C ASP A 176 18.15 -19.70 -11.66
N GLU A 177 19.41 -19.85 -11.24
CA GLU A 177 19.83 -20.95 -10.37
C GLU A 177 19.05 -21.00 -9.05
N ARG A 178 18.60 -19.85 -8.55
CA ARG A 178 17.82 -19.78 -7.32
C ARG A 178 16.34 -20.08 -7.55
N CYS A 179 15.87 -20.09 -8.80
CA CYS A 179 14.48 -20.29 -9.14
C CYS A 179 14.04 -21.73 -8.86
N ILE A 180 12.97 -21.89 -8.08
CA ILE A 180 12.36 -23.19 -7.76
C ILE A 180 11.16 -23.53 -8.66
N LEU A 181 11.01 -22.84 -9.79
CA LEU A 181 9.97 -23.11 -10.81
C LEU A 181 8.53 -23.11 -10.25
N CYS A 182 8.26 -22.26 -9.24
CA CYS A 182 6.95 -22.21 -8.57
C CYS A 182 5.84 -21.55 -9.42
N SER A 183 6.19 -20.95 -10.56
CA SER A 183 5.30 -20.24 -11.50
C SER A 183 4.56 -19.00 -10.96
N ARG A 184 4.87 -18.48 -9.75
CA ARG A 184 4.18 -17.30 -9.21
C ARG A 184 4.34 -16.06 -10.10
N CYS A 185 5.56 -15.76 -10.54
CA CYS A 185 5.84 -14.63 -11.42
C CYS A 185 5.13 -14.75 -12.77
N VAL A 186 5.15 -15.93 -13.40
CA VAL A 186 4.46 -16.21 -14.67
C VAL A 186 2.95 -15.98 -14.53
N ARG A 187 2.32 -16.55 -13.49
CA ARG A 187 0.89 -16.37 -13.22
C ARG A 187 0.55 -14.92 -12.92
N PHE A 188 1.36 -14.22 -12.12
CA PHE A 188 1.14 -12.81 -11.84
C PHE A 188 1.16 -11.95 -13.10
N SER A 189 2.20 -12.09 -13.92
CA SER A 189 2.34 -11.33 -15.16
C SER A 189 1.14 -11.55 -16.08
N LYS A 190 0.66 -12.79 -16.19
CA LYS A 190 -0.49 -13.14 -17.03
C LYS A 190 -1.85 -12.72 -16.45
N GLU A 191 -2.11 -13.02 -15.18
CA GLU A 191 -3.43 -12.92 -14.55
C GLU A 191 -3.72 -11.53 -13.99
N ILE A 192 -2.71 -10.86 -13.44
CA ILE A 192 -2.86 -9.59 -12.72
C ILE A 192 -2.34 -8.44 -13.56
N ALA A 193 -1.07 -8.49 -13.98
CA ALA A 193 -0.48 -7.41 -14.79
C ALA A 193 -0.99 -7.39 -16.24
N ASN A 194 -1.73 -8.44 -16.65
CA ASN A 194 -2.26 -8.61 -17.99
C ASN A 194 -1.22 -8.46 -19.12
N ASP A 195 0.02 -8.85 -18.85
CA ASP A 195 1.11 -8.93 -19.82
C ASP A 195 1.83 -10.28 -19.68
N ASP A 196 1.44 -11.23 -20.54
CA ASP A 196 2.00 -12.59 -20.59
C ASP A 196 3.43 -12.56 -21.18
N VAL A 197 4.37 -12.01 -20.41
CA VAL A 197 5.77 -11.79 -20.81
C VAL A 197 6.73 -12.84 -20.26
N LEU A 198 6.42 -13.46 -19.13
CA LEU A 198 7.29 -14.47 -18.48
C LEU A 198 6.84 -15.88 -18.81
N GLY A 199 7.80 -16.78 -19.07
CA GLY A 199 7.52 -18.19 -19.30
C GLY A 199 8.68 -19.10 -18.92
N PHE A 200 8.38 -20.39 -18.77
CA PHE A 200 9.42 -21.42 -18.66
C PHE A 200 9.72 -22.00 -20.04
N VAL A 201 11.00 -22.07 -20.37
CA VAL A 201 11.52 -22.80 -21.53
C VAL A 201 12.16 -24.11 -21.06
N ASP A 202 12.39 -25.02 -22.00
CA ASP A 202 12.93 -26.36 -21.77
C ASP A 202 12.05 -27.24 -20.85
N ARG A 203 12.55 -28.44 -20.50
CA ARG A 203 11.82 -29.43 -19.70
C ARG A 203 12.71 -30.07 -18.64
N GLY A 204 12.09 -30.47 -17.53
CA GLY A 204 12.78 -31.14 -16.43
C GLY A 204 13.71 -30.20 -15.67
N THR A 205 14.87 -30.69 -15.24
CA THR A 205 15.81 -29.92 -14.39
C THR A 205 16.47 -28.76 -15.13
N TYR A 206 16.45 -28.76 -16.46
CA TYR A 206 16.98 -27.69 -17.31
C TYR A 206 15.97 -26.58 -17.61
N SER A 207 14.75 -26.64 -17.06
CA SER A 207 13.79 -25.57 -17.27
C SER A 207 14.28 -24.24 -16.69
N THR A 208 14.19 -23.18 -17.48
CA THR A 208 14.65 -21.83 -17.13
C THR A 208 13.54 -20.81 -17.31
N LEU A 209 13.48 -19.84 -16.40
CA LEU A 209 12.59 -18.69 -16.53
C LEU A 209 13.19 -17.68 -17.52
N THR A 210 12.38 -17.21 -18.48
CA THR A 210 12.79 -16.18 -19.44
C THR A 210 11.61 -15.29 -19.82
N CYS A 211 11.92 -14.15 -20.43
CA CYS A 211 10.94 -13.35 -21.16
C CYS A 211 10.64 -13.99 -22.53
N TYR A 212 9.42 -13.75 -23.04
CA TYR A 212 9.08 -14.07 -24.42
C TYR A 212 10.03 -13.33 -25.40
N PRO A 213 10.46 -13.96 -26.50
CA PRO A 213 11.39 -13.32 -27.44
C PRO A 213 10.92 -11.94 -27.91
N GLY A 214 11.77 -10.93 -27.73
CA GLY A 214 11.48 -9.53 -28.13
C GLY A 214 10.64 -8.74 -27.11
N LYS A 215 10.26 -9.33 -25.97
CA LYS A 215 9.62 -8.62 -24.86
C LYS A 215 10.57 -8.51 -23.66
N GLU A 216 10.30 -7.51 -22.82
CA GLU A 216 10.96 -7.31 -21.53
C GLU A 216 9.90 -7.13 -20.44
N LEU A 217 10.24 -7.52 -19.21
CA LEU A 217 9.43 -7.30 -18.01
C LEU A 217 9.46 -5.82 -17.60
N ALA A 218 8.75 -4.98 -18.35
CA ALA A 218 8.81 -3.52 -18.26
C ALA A 218 7.48 -2.85 -17.83
N HIS A 219 6.39 -3.60 -17.69
CA HIS A 219 5.10 -3.08 -17.22
C HIS A 219 5.19 -2.47 -15.81
N ASN A 220 4.26 -1.57 -15.46
CA ASN A 220 4.26 -0.81 -14.20
C ASN A 220 3.99 -1.63 -12.92
N TYR A 221 4.14 -2.96 -12.98
CA TYR A 221 3.89 -3.86 -11.87
C TYR A 221 4.98 -4.93 -11.74
N SER A 222 6.11 -4.76 -12.44
CA SER A 222 7.16 -5.77 -12.56
C SER A 222 7.78 -6.13 -11.20
N LEU A 223 7.92 -5.19 -10.27
CA LEU A 223 8.53 -5.43 -8.96
C LEU A 223 7.64 -6.26 -8.04
N ASN A 224 6.33 -6.37 -8.29
CA ASN A 224 5.48 -7.33 -7.58
C ASN A 224 5.94 -8.78 -7.83
N THR A 225 6.61 -9.06 -8.96
CA THR A 225 7.21 -10.38 -9.22
C THR A 225 8.37 -10.68 -8.27
N VAL A 226 9.07 -9.64 -7.78
CA VAL A 226 10.10 -9.73 -6.75
C VAL A 226 9.45 -10.02 -5.40
N ASP A 227 8.41 -9.27 -5.03
CA ASP A 227 7.72 -9.43 -3.74
C ASP A 227 7.11 -10.83 -3.56
N ILE A 228 6.50 -11.39 -4.61
CA ILE A 228 5.89 -12.73 -4.54
C ILE A 228 6.89 -13.86 -4.71
N CYS A 229 8.13 -13.58 -5.14
CA CYS A 229 9.14 -14.60 -5.35
C CYS A 229 9.52 -15.21 -3.99
N PRO A 230 9.27 -16.51 -3.76
CA PRO A 230 9.56 -17.12 -2.45
C PRO A 230 11.06 -17.32 -2.19
N VAL A 231 11.91 -16.97 -3.16
CA VAL A 231 13.34 -17.20 -3.23
C VAL A 231 14.01 -15.97 -3.86
N GLY A 232 15.32 -15.81 -3.68
CA GLY A 232 16.05 -14.68 -4.27
C GLY A 232 16.41 -14.84 -5.74
N ALA A 233 15.49 -15.40 -6.55
CA ALA A 233 15.68 -15.56 -7.98
C ALA A 233 15.37 -14.27 -8.73
N LEU A 234 14.23 -13.65 -8.45
CA LEU A 234 13.88 -12.31 -8.97
C LEU A 234 14.23 -11.29 -7.90
N THR A 235 15.08 -10.33 -8.24
CA THR A 235 15.55 -9.28 -7.32
C THR A 235 15.37 -7.90 -7.94
N SER A 236 15.06 -6.90 -7.12
CA SER A 236 15.05 -5.51 -7.55
C SER A 236 16.46 -5.10 -7.95
N THR A 237 16.61 -4.61 -9.18
CA THR A 237 17.91 -4.16 -9.72
C THR A 237 18.43 -2.96 -8.95
N ASP A 238 17.53 -2.12 -8.42
CA ASP A 238 17.91 -0.97 -7.62
C ASP A 238 18.31 -1.37 -6.19
N PHE A 239 17.53 -2.21 -5.49
CA PHE A 239 17.77 -2.50 -4.08
C PHE A 239 18.88 -3.52 -3.84
N ARG A 240 19.07 -4.46 -4.78
CA ARG A 240 20.01 -5.58 -4.68
C ARG A 240 21.37 -5.15 -4.15
N PHE A 241 21.79 -5.78 -3.04
CA PHE A 241 23.08 -5.59 -2.37
C PHE A 241 23.29 -4.23 -1.69
N LYS A 242 22.29 -3.34 -1.65
CA LYS A 242 22.40 -2.06 -0.91
C LYS A 242 22.29 -2.25 0.60
N MET A 243 21.44 -3.17 1.07
CA MET A 243 21.21 -3.41 2.49
C MET A 243 20.65 -4.82 2.74
N ARG A 244 20.82 -5.35 3.95
CA ARG A 244 20.14 -6.58 4.40
C ARG A 244 18.88 -6.25 5.17
N VAL A 245 17.84 -7.05 4.96
CA VAL A 245 16.49 -6.75 5.46
C VAL A 245 16.38 -6.75 6.99
N TRP A 246 17.20 -7.52 7.69
CA TRP A 246 17.22 -7.52 9.16
C TRP A 246 17.80 -6.24 9.77
N PHE A 247 18.47 -5.38 8.98
CA PHE A 247 18.90 -4.05 9.44
C PHE A 247 17.83 -2.97 9.25
N LEU A 248 16.88 -3.21 8.36
CA LEU A 248 15.87 -2.23 7.96
C LEU A 248 14.72 -2.19 8.97
N LYS A 249 14.31 -0.98 9.33
CA LYS A 249 13.06 -0.73 10.05
C LYS A 249 11.93 -0.73 9.02
N ARG A 250 10.82 -1.35 9.38
CA ARG A 250 9.57 -1.35 8.62
C ARG A 250 8.59 -0.35 9.20
N THR A 251 7.98 0.48 8.35
CA THR A 251 6.97 1.46 8.77
C THR A 251 5.81 1.46 7.79
N HIS A 252 4.58 1.35 8.29
CA HIS A 252 3.38 1.38 7.47
C HIS A 252 3.11 2.81 6.97
N SER A 253 2.89 2.96 5.68
CA SER A 253 2.56 4.23 5.03
C SER A 253 1.56 4.01 3.87
N ILE A 254 1.36 5.02 3.05
CA ILE A 254 0.41 5.06 1.93
C ILE A 254 1.12 5.61 0.69
N CYS A 255 0.81 5.04 -0.48
CA CYS A 255 1.25 5.54 -1.77
C CYS A 255 0.51 6.82 -2.13
N THR A 256 1.24 7.88 -2.51
CA THR A 256 0.67 9.19 -2.88
C THR A 256 0.56 9.41 -4.38
N GLU A 257 0.71 8.36 -5.19
CA GLU A 257 0.71 8.48 -6.66
C GLU A 257 -0.67 8.81 -7.26
N SER A 258 -1.73 8.34 -6.62
CA SER A 258 -3.10 8.52 -7.10
C SER A 258 -4.12 8.39 -5.98
N SER A 259 -5.39 8.67 -6.28
CA SER A 259 -6.52 8.61 -5.34
C SER A 259 -6.80 7.23 -4.76
N ILE A 260 -6.11 6.17 -5.20
CA ILE A 260 -6.24 4.81 -4.67
C ILE A 260 -5.66 4.71 -3.26
N GLY A 261 -4.54 5.38 -3.00
CA GLY A 261 -3.88 5.34 -1.70
C GLY A 261 -3.45 3.92 -1.29
N ALA A 262 -2.74 3.21 -2.18
CA ALA A 262 -2.29 1.84 -1.91
C ALA A 262 -1.48 1.75 -0.61
N ASN A 263 -1.72 0.72 0.21
CA ASN A 263 -1.00 0.55 1.47
C ASN A 263 0.43 0.06 1.22
N THR A 264 1.39 0.70 1.89
CA THR A 264 2.81 0.45 1.68
C THR A 264 3.54 0.17 2.98
N GLU A 265 4.68 -0.49 2.86
CA GLU A 265 5.68 -0.66 3.90
C GLU A 265 6.99 -0.02 3.45
N ILE A 266 7.45 0.94 4.24
CA ILE A 266 8.66 1.71 3.98
C ILE A 266 9.81 1.04 4.74
N TRP A 267 10.88 0.73 4.01
CA TRP A 267 12.07 0.10 4.57
C TRP A 267 13.17 1.15 4.70
N SER A 268 13.47 1.54 5.93
CA SER A 268 14.42 2.61 6.22
C SER A 268 15.50 2.20 7.22
N ARG A 269 16.65 2.86 7.15
CA ARG A 269 17.74 2.74 8.11
C ARG A 269 18.51 4.05 8.17
N GLU A 270 18.81 4.51 9.38
CA GLU A 270 19.66 5.71 9.61
C GLU A 270 19.15 6.95 8.87
N GLY A 271 17.82 7.13 8.85
CA GLY A 271 17.16 8.26 8.20
C GLY A 271 17.08 8.18 6.67
N LYS A 272 17.56 7.09 6.05
CA LYS A 272 17.47 6.85 4.61
C LYS A 272 16.44 5.76 4.29
N ILE A 273 15.65 5.98 3.25
CA ILE A 273 14.74 4.97 2.68
C ILE A 273 15.49 4.18 1.62
N TYR A 274 15.39 2.85 1.66
CA TYR A 274 16.06 1.95 0.71
C TYR A 274 15.11 1.34 -0.31
N ARG A 275 13.88 1.03 0.11
CA ARG A 275 12.83 0.48 -0.77
C ARG A 275 11.44 0.70 -0.18
N ILE A 276 10.43 0.63 -1.04
CA ILE A 276 9.01 0.56 -0.69
C ILE A 276 8.45 -0.77 -1.20
N THR A 277 7.69 -1.47 -0.37
CA THR A 277 6.96 -2.69 -0.74
C THR A 277 5.47 -2.55 -0.45
N PRO A 278 4.59 -3.31 -1.12
CA PRO A 278 3.17 -3.31 -0.80
C PRO A 278 2.94 -3.88 0.60
N ARG A 279 1.98 -3.31 1.32
CA ARG A 279 1.36 -3.94 2.48
C ARG A 279 0.01 -4.50 2.06
N ARG A 280 -0.34 -5.68 2.56
CA ARG A 280 -1.61 -6.31 2.21
C ARG A 280 -2.79 -5.52 2.79
N ASN A 281 -3.72 -5.10 1.95
CA ASN A 281 -5.04 -4.60 2.32
C ASN A 281 -6.06 -5.03 1.24
N ASP A 282 -6.90 -6.00 1.58
CA ASP A 282 -7.83 -6.62 0.64
C ASP A 282 -8.96 -5.68 0.18
N GLU A 283 -9.15 -4.55 0.88
CA GLU A 283 -10.11 -3.49 0.55
C GLU A 283 -9.52 -2.41 -0.36
N VAL A 284 -8.20 -2.40 -0.59
CA VAL A 284 -7.51 -1.33 -1.34
C VAL A 284 -6.63 -1.87 -2.46
N ASN A 285 -5.49 -2.49 -2.11
CA ASN A 285 -4.48 -2.88 -3.09
C ASN A 285 -4.23 -4.40 -3.16
N ASP A 286 -5.02 -5.19 -2.43
CA ASP A 286 -4.74 -6.60 -2.17
C ASP A 286 -3.31 -6.77 -1.65
N THR A 287 -2.37 -7.18 -2.49
CA THR A 287 -0.94 -7.32 -2.15
C THR A 287 -0.03 -6.62 -3.16
N TRP A 288 -0.59 -5.76 -4.01
CA TRP A 288 0.08 -5.21 -5.18
C TRP A 288 0.41 -3.74 -4.99
N MET A 289 1.36 -3.25 -5.79
CA MET A 289 1.70 -1.83 -5.87
C MET A 289 2.33 -1.54 -7.22
N THR A 290 2.08 -0.35 -7.76
CA THR A 290 2.72 0.17 -8.96
C THR A 290 4.25 0.29 -8.79
N ASP A 291 5.00 0.16 -9.87
CA ASP A 291 6.45 0.34 -9.86
C ASP A 291 6.80 1.84 -9.71
N SER A 292 6.04 2.72 -10.35
CA SER A 292 6.14 4.17 -10.21
C SER A 292 5.89 4.65 -8.78
N GLY A 293 4.88 4.10 -8.10
CA GLY A 293 4.63 4.35 -6.68
C GLY A 293 5.81 3.96 -5.76
N ARG A 294 6.60 2.96 -6.14
CA ARG A 294 7.80 2.54 -5.37
C ARG A 294 8.96 3.52 -5.49
N ASP A 295 8.94 4.38 -6.49
CA ASP A 295 9.96 5.38 -6.74
C ASP A 295 9.68 6.73 -6.06
N LEU A 296 8.49 6.89 -5.44
CA LEU A 296 8.08 8.13 -4.77
C LEU A 296 9.00 8.59 -3.63
N PHE A 297 9.84 7.72 -3.08
CA PHE A 297 10.82 8.13 -2.07
C PHE A 297 12.07 8.79 -2.67
N LYS A 298 12.37 8.58 -3.96
CA LYS A 298 13.60 9.10 -4.58
C LYS A 298 13.68 10.62 -4.53
N PRO A 299 12.60 11.40 -4.79
CA PRO A 299 12.63 12.86 -4.68
C PRO A 299 13.02 13.38 -3.29
N ILE A 300 12.84 12.62 -2.21
CA ILE A 300 13.23 13.06 -0.85
C ILE A 300 14.71 13.42 -0.76
N GLU A 301 15.55 12.73 -1.54
CA GLU A 301 17.00 12.97 -1.61
C GLU A 301 17.38 13.92 -2.76
N SER A 302 16.40 14.59 -3.41
CA SER A 302 16.67 15.58 -4.46
C SER A 302 17.38 16.81 -3.91
N GLU A 303 18.20 17.44 -4.76
CA GLU A 303 18.87 18.72 -4.45
C GLU A 303 17.87 19.87 -4.31
N ASP A 304 16.69 19.77 -4.94
CA ASP A 304 15.62 20.76 -4.87
C ASP A 304 14.84 20.74 -3.54
N ARG A 305 15.22 19.89 -2.58
CA ARG A 305 14.49 19.76 -1.32
C ARG A 305 14.60 21.03 -0.48
N LEU A 306 13.46 21.59 -0.08
CA LEU A 306 13.43 22.75 0.82
C LEU A 306 13.77 22.33 2.25
N THR A 307 14.80 22.95 2.82
CA THR A 307 15.37 22.58 4.13
C THR A 307 15.34 23.70 5.16
N HIS A 308 14.94 24.91 4.77
CA HIS A 308 14.92 26.09 5.64
C HIS A 308 13.67 26.93 5.37
N TYR A 309 13.15 27.55 6.43
CA TYR A 309 12.15 28.62 6.28
C TYR A 309 12.84 29.87 5.74
N THR A 310 12.22 30.57 4.79
CA THR A 310 12.79 31.82 4.26
C THR A 310 11.77 32.94 4.19
N ILE A 311 12.22 34.16 4.46
CA ILE A 311 11.49 35.41 4.17
C ILE A 311 12.35 36.21 3.19
N GLU A 312 11.84 36.54 2.02
CA GLU A 312 12.56 37.26 0.95
C GLU A 312 13.92 36.61 0.63
N GLY A 313 13.95 35.27 0.62
CA GLY A 313 15.16 34.46 0.38
C GLY A 313 16.14 34.36 1.57
N VAL A 314 15.86 35.00 2.71
CA VAL A 314 16.73 34.95 3.90
C VAL A 314 16.25 33.87 4.87
N HIS A 315 17.17 32.99 5.29
CA HIS A 315 16.89 31.93 6.27
C HIS A 315 16.38 32.50 7.59
N THR A 316 15.31 31.93 8.11
CA THR A 316 14.62 32.40 9.31
C THR A 316 14.12 31.24 10.17
N THR A 317 13.62 31.53 11.37
CA THR A 317 12.94 30.53 12.21
C THR A 317 11.49 30.30 11.78
N CYS A 318 10.93 29.14 12.16
CA CYS A 318 9.52 28.80 11.95
C CYS A 318 8.57 29.87 12.53
N ASP A 319 8.86 30.37 13.73
CA ASP A 319 8.03 31.37 14.42
C ASP A 319 8.00 32.71 13.69
N GLU A 320 9.15 33.16 13.19
CA GLU A 320 9.27 34.40 12.41
C GLU A 320 8.59 34.26 11.04
N ALA A 321 8.76 33.13 10.37
CA ALA A 321 8.12 32.85 9.09
C ALA A 321 6.59 32.83 9.25
N ALA A 322 6.07 32.10 10.24
CA ALA A 322 4.62 32.07 10.54
C ALA A 322 4.07 33.46 10.88
N ALA A 323 4.80 34.26 11.68
CA ALA A 323 4.40 35.63 11.98
C ALA A 323 4.39 36.54 10.75
N SER A 324 5.31 36.33 9.79
CA SER A 324 5.30 37.04 8.51
C SER A 324 4.07 36.66 7.68
N VAL A 325 3.76 35.37 7.59
CA VAL A 325 2.54 34.87 6.91
C VAL A 325 1.27 35.48 7.51
N VAL A 326 1.15 35.52 8.84
CA VAL A 326 -0.02 36.13 9.50
C VAL A 326 -0.17 37.60 9.10
N LYS A 327 0.92 38.38 9.05
CA LYS A 327 0.88 39.79 8.63
C LYS A 327 0.41 39.94 7.18
N LEU A 328 0.90 39.09 6.28
CA LEU A 328 0.52 39.11 4.86
C LEU A 328 -0.94 38.71 4.64
N ILE A 329 -1.47 37.77 5.44
CA ILE A 329 -2.87 37.37 5.40
C ILE A 329 -3.78 38.46 5.98
N GLN A 330 -3.38 39.09 7.09
CA GLN A 330 -4.14 40.17 7.72
C GLN A 330 -4.21 41.46 6.88
N ALA A 331 -3.34 41.62 5.88
CA ALA A 331 -3.41 42.71 4.92
C ALA A 331 -4.65 42.65 4.01
N GLY A 332 -5.37 41.52 3.97
CA GLY A 332 -6.59 41.32 3.19
C GLY A 332 -6.32 40.86 1.75
N ASP A 333 -7.40 40.61 1.01
CA ASP A 333 -7.37 40.21 -0.41
C ASP A 333 -6.53 38.93 -0.66
N VAL A 334 -6.82 37.88 0.13
CA VAL A 334 -6.06 36.63 0.15
C VAL A 334 -6.74 35.55 -0.69
N ALA A 335 -5.97 34.85 -1.51
CA ALA A 335 -6.39 33.61 -2.16
C ALA A 335 -5.56 32.42 -1.64
N LEU A 336 -6.23 31.33 -1.29
CA LEU A 336 -5.60 30.08 -0.83
C LEU A 336 -5.71 29.03 -1.94
N VAL A 337 -4.57 28.65 -2.52
CA VAL A 337 -4.44 27.51 -3.42
C VAL A 337 -3.99 26.31 -2.59
N GLY A 338 -4.96 25.49 -2.18
CA GLY A 338 -4.71 24.26 -1.44
C GLY A 338 -4.29 23.11 -2.35
N SER A 339 -3.76 22.04 -1.76
CA SER A 339 -3.41 20.82 -2.50
C SER A 339 -4.09 19.58 -1.94
N ALA A 340 -4.56 18.73 -2.85
CA ALA A 340 -5.09 17.42 -2.54
C ALA A 340 -4.01 16.38 -2.20
N HIS A 341 -2.73 16.78 -2.14
CA HIS A 341 -1.62 16.01 -1.57
C HIS A 341 -1.40 16.25 -0.07
N SER A 342 -2.04 17.27 0.50
CA SER A 342 -1.99 17.53 1.94
C SER A 342 -2.81 16.51 2.74
N SER A 343 -2.38 16.23 3.96
CA SER A 343 -3.10 15.31 4.86
C SER A 343 -4.45 15.90 5.28
N VAL A 344 -5.35 15.07 5.80
CA VAL A 344 -6.65 15.54 6.33
C VAL A 344 -6.43 16.56 7.46
N GLU A 345 -5.44 16.32 8.32
CA GLU A 345 -5.07 17.24 9.39
C GLU A 345 -4.66 18.62 8.86
N GLU A 346 -3.85 18.66 7.80
CA GLU A 346 -3.41 19.89 7.14
C GLU A 346 -4.58 20.62 6.47
N GLN A 347 -5.41 19.89 5.73
CA GLN A 347 -6.61 20.43 5.06
C GLN A 347 -7.58 21.05 6.06
N PHE A 348 -7.73 20.46 7.25
CA PHE A 348 -8.50 21.05 8.35
C PHE A 348 -7.95 22.40 8.82
N PHE A 349 -6.62 22.54 8.94
CA PHE A 349 -6.03 23.85 9.28
C PHE A 349 -6.12 24.85 8.14
N TYR A 350 -5.93 24.43 6.89
CA TYR A 350 -6.13 25.29 5.72
C TYR A 350 -7.55 25.84 5.66
N LYS A 351 -8.57 25.01 5.94
CA LYS A 351 -9.96 25.45 6.04
C LYS A 351 -10.14 26.50 7.15
N GLN A 352 -9.56 26.28 8.32
CA GLN A 352 -9.61 27.28 9.40
C GLN A 352 -8.92 28.59 9.03
N ILE A 353 -7.76 28.55 8.36
CA ILE A 353 -7.07 29.75 7.89
C ILE A 353 -7.95 30.50 6.88
N ALA A 354 -8.58 29.79 5.94
CA ALA A 354 -9.49 30.37 4.97
C ALA A 354 -10.69 31.05 5.65
N ASP A 355 -11.36 30.36 6.57
CA ASP A 355 -12.53 30.91 7.29
C ASP A 355 -12.19 32.14 8.13
N ARG A 356 -11.03 32.13 8.79
CA ARG A 356 -10.58 33.23 9.66
C ARG A 356 -10.10 34.45 8.86
N SER A 357 -9.58 34.23 7.66
CA SER A 357 -9.06 35.31 6.79
C SER A 357 -10.08 35.80 5.76
N GLY A 358 -11.16 35.06 5.52
CA GLY A 358 -12.08 35.30 4.40
C GLY A 358 -11.46 34.98 3.04
N ALA A 359 -10.37 34.19 3.01
CA ALA A 359 -9.69 33.85 1.76
C ALA A 359 -10.56 32.96 0.87
N LYS A 360 -10.54 33.24 -0.44
CA LYS A 360 -11.16 32.35 -1.43
C LYS A 360 -10.26 31.12 -1.60
N VAL A 361 -10.83 29.94 -1.43
CA VAL A 361 -10.11 28.67 -1.57
C VAL A 361 -10.26 28.14 -2.99
N SER A 362 -9.16 27.64 -3.55
CA SER A 362 -9.16 26.91 -4.82
C SER A 362 -8.22 25.72 -4.69
N LEU A 363 -8.61 24.59 -5.26
CA LEU A 363 -7.76 23.40 -5.43
C LEU A 363 -7.57 23.15 -6.92
N VAL A 364 -6.59 22.32 -7.24
CA VAL A 364 -6.23 21.94 -8.60
C VAL A 364 -6.51 20.46 -8.81
N SER A 365 -7.13 20.13 -9.94
CA SER A 365 -7.30 18.74 -10.36
C SER A 365 -6.07 18.25 -11.10
N HIS A 366 -5.41 17.23 -10.54
CA HIS A 366 -4.32 16.52 -11.21
C HIS A 366 -4.84 15.22 -11.80
N GLN A 367 -4.91 15.15 -13.13
CA GLN A 367 -5.46 14.01 -13.85
C GLN A 367 -4.42 13.35 -14.76
N GLY A 368 -4.57 12.04 -15.00
CA GLY A 368 -3.78 11.31 -15.98
C GLY A 368 -4.47 10.04 -16.43
N GLU A 369 -3.76 9.19 -17.17
CA GLU A 369 -4.31 7.91 -17.64
C GLU A 369 -4.36 6.87 -16.50
N GLY A 370 -5.55 6.32 -16.24
CA GLY A 370 -5.72 5.17 -15.36
C GLY A 370 -5.34 3.85 -16.04
N ASP A 371 -4.99 2.84 -15.26
CA ASP A 371 -4.62 1.50 -15.77
C ASP A 371 -5.63 0.40 -15.43
N GLY A 372 -6.76 0.76 -14.80
CA GLY A 372 -7.80 -0.19 -14.38
C GLY A 372 -7.36 -1.13 -13.25
N LEU A 373 -6.19 -0.92 -12.63
CA LEU A 373 -5.66 -1.70 -11.51
C LEU A 373 -5.43 -0.80 -10.29
N LEU A 374 -4.21 -0.30 -10.12
CA LEU A 374 -3.76 0.49 -8.97
C LEU A 374 -3.26 1.89 -9.33
N LEU A 375 -3.41 2.30 -10.59
CA LEU A 375 -3.15 3.66 -11.04
C LEU A 375 -4.47 4.28 -11.47
N SER A 376 -4.98 5.21 -10.65
CA SER A 376 -6.24 5.93 -10.90
C SER A 376 -6.03 7.13 -11.81
N GLU A 377 -7.07 7.58 -12.52
CA GLU A 377 -7.07 8.83 -13.29
C GLU A 377 -6.80 10.06 -12.42
N ASP A 378 -7.37 10.10 -11.20
CA ASP A 378 -7.10 11.16 -10.23
C ASP A 378 -5.74 10.90 -9.56
N ARG A 379 -4.79 11.81 -9.81
CA ARG A 379 -3.42 11.80 -9.26
C ARG A 379 -3.33 12.34 -7.84
N SER A 380 -4.47 12.66 -7.23
CA SER A 380 -4.51 13.27 -5.91
C SER A 380 -4.85 12.24 -4.84
N PRO A 381 -3.96 11.95 -3.87
CA PRO A 381 -4.21 10.92 -2.87
C PRO A 381 -5.31 11.28 -1.85
N ASN A 382 -5.65 12.57 -1.72
CA ASN A 382 -6.53 13.06 -0.66
C ASN A 382 -7.52 14.15 -1.12
N LEU A 383 -8.00 14.07 -2.37
CA LEU A 383 -9.07 14.96 -2.85
C LEU A 383 -10.35 14.78 -2.03
N ARG A 384 -10.65 13.55 -1.60
CA ARG A 384 -11.84 13.27 -0.78
C ARG A 384 -11.68 13.82 0.64
N GLY A 385 -10.45 13.91 1.14
CA GLY A 385 -10.15 14.64 2.37
C GLY A 385 -10.55 16.11 2.28
N ALA A 386 -10.32 16.76 1.14
CA ALA A 386 -10.62 18.17 0.98
C ALA A 386 -12.15 18.43 0.97
N LEU A 387 -12.93 17.49 0.42
CA LEU A 387 -14.40 17.51 0.48
C LEU A 387 -14.92 17.22 1.91
N VAL A 388 -14.38 16.20 2.58
CA VAL A 388 -14.81 15.79 3.92
C VAL A 388 -14.48 16.85 4.98
N THR A 389 -13.32 17.50 4.88
CA THR A 389 -12.94 18.61 5.76
C THR A 389 -13.71 19.91 5.45
N GLY A 390 -14.44 19.95 4.32
CA GLY A 390 -15.12 21.13 3.82
C GLY A 390 -14.19 22.21 3.29
N LEU A 391 -12.91 21.88 3.01
CA LEU A 391 -11.96 22.79 2.36
C LEU A 391 -12.48 23.22 0.98
N ILE A 392 -13.13 22.31 0.28
CA ILE A 392 -13.85 22.54 -0.97
C ILE A 392 -15.25 21.94 -0.90
N THR A 393 -16.17 22.49 -1.69
CA THR A 393 -17.53 21.97 -1.89
C THR A 393 -17.70 21.32 -3.25
N ASP A 394 -17.01 21.84 -4.25
CA ASP A 394 -17.09 21.45 -5.64
C ASP A 394 -15.75 20.87 -6.12
N LEU A 395 -15.79 20.02 -7.14
CA LEU A 395 -14.58 19.42 -7.69
C LEU A 395 -13.69 20.49 -8.34
N PRO A 396 -12.36 20.40 -8.13
CA PRO A 396 -11.43 21.40 -8.65
C PRO A 396 -11.32 21.33 -10.18
N GLU A 397 -10.99 22.46 -10.78
CA GLU A 397 -10.63 22.56 -12.20
C GLU A 397 -9.13 22.28 -12.39
N ALA A 398 -8.71 22.00 -13.63
CA ALA A 398 -7.31 21.75 -13.96
C ALA A 398 -6.45 23.04 -14.01
N SER A 399 -7.08 24.20 -14.21
CA SER A 399 -6.40 25.49 -14.42
C SER A 399 -6.90 26.56 -13.47
N LEU A 400 -6.04 27.52 -13.12
CA LEU A 400 -6.37 28.63 -12.22
C LEU A 400 -6.63 29.94 -12.98
N GLU A 401 -7.30 29.89 -14.14
CA GLU A 401 -7.54 31.06 -15.00
C GLU A 401 -8.32 32.17 -14.30
N THR A 402 -9.32 31.79 -13.49
CA THR A 402 -10.11 32.74 -12.69
C THR A 402 -9.22 33.49 -11.70
N LEU A 403 -8.32 32.78 -11.01
CA LEU A 403 -7.37 33.38 -10.07
C LEU A 403 -6.36 34.27 -10.82
N ALA A 404 -5.89 33.86 -12.00
CA ALA A 404 -5.02 34.69 -12.83
C ALA A 404 -5.69 36.03 -13.23
N CYS A 405 -6.99 36.01 -13.53
CA CYS A 405 -7.77 37.23 -13.79
C CYS A 405 -7.93 38.11 -12.53
N GLU A 406 -8.17 37.49 -11.37
CA GLU A 406 -8.29 38.19 -10.07
C GLU A 406 -6.97 38.85 -9.65
N ILE A 407 -5.82 38.21 -9.92
CA ILE A 407 -4.49 38.80 -9.71
C ILE A 407 -4.28 40.00 -10.62
N ASN A 408 -4.58 39.85 -11.92
CA ASN A 408 -4.35 40.93 -12.90
C ASN A 408 -5.27 42.14 -12.68
N SER A 409 -6.47 41.92 -12.14
CA SER A 409 -7.39 43.01 -11.77
C SER A 409 -7.04 43.68 -10.43
N GLY A 410 -6.10 43.11 -9.66
CA GLY A 410 -5.71 43.61 -8.33
C GLY A 410 -6.69 43.25 -7.21
N ALA A 411 -7.61 42.31 -7.47
CA ALA A 411 -8.57 41.80 -6.48
C ALA A 411 -7.92 40.87 -5.45
N VAL A 412 -6.78 40.26 -5.79
CA VAL A 412 -5.95 39.43 -4.90
C VAL A 412 -4.58 40.07 -4.75
N LYS A 413 -4.14 40.27 -3.50
CA LYS A 413 -2.82 40.85 -3.16
C LYS A 413 -1.86 39.85 -2.52
N THR A 414 -2.41 38.79 -1.92
CA THR A 414 -1.62 37.74 -1.26
C THR A 414 -2.11 36.38 -1.73
N ILE A 415 -1.19 35.52 -2.17
CA ILE A 415 -1.47 34.14 -2.54
C ILE A 415 -0.79 33.22 -1.54
N PHE A 416 -1.55 32.29 -0.99
CA PHE A 416 -1.04 31.18 -0.21
C PHE A 416 -1.14 29.92 -1.07
N ALA A 417 -0.01 29.45 -1.59
CA ALA A 417 0.09 28.24 -2.42
C ALA A 417 0.68 27.07 -1.63
N VAL A 418 0.05 25.91 -1.73
CA VAL A 418 0.46 24.68 -1.04
C VAL A 418 0.82 23.63 -2.08
N ASN A 419 2.07 23.16 -2.13
CA ASN A 419 2.59 22.09 -3.00
C ASN A 419 2.34 22.23 -4.51
N GLU A 420 1.78 23.33 -4.98
CA GLU A 420 1.49 23.57 -6.40
C GLU A 420 2.53 24.51 -7.01
N ASP A 421 2.92 24.25 -8.26
CA ASP A 421 3.60 25.24 -9.10
C ASP A 421 2.56 26.04 -9.89
N LEU A 422 2.26 27.24 -9.43
CA LEU A 422 1.29 28.15 -10.05
C LEU A 422 1.66 28.52 -11.50
N THR A 423 2.94 28.43 -11.87
CA THR A 423 3.38 28.74 -13.23
C THR A 423 2.98 27.68 -14.24
N GLU A 424 2.91 26.41 -13.82
CA GLU A 424 2.39 25.31 -14.64
C GLU A 424 0.87 25.36 -14.75
N LEU A 425 0.20 26.08 -13.85
CA LEU A 425 -1.25 26.21 -13.76
C LEU A 425 -1.81 27.48 -14.44
N GLY A 426 -0.99 28.13 -15.26
CA GLY A 426 -1.38 29.27 -16.10
C GLY A 426 -1.15 30.66 -15.49
N ILE A 427 -0.48 30.76 -14.33
CA ILE A 427 -0.16 32.06 -13.71
C ILE A 427 1.29 32.44 -14.05
N SER A 428 1.48 33.49 -14.85
CA SER A 428 2.83 33.89 -15.28
C SER A 428 3.68 34.44 -14.13
N LYS A 429 5.01 34.30 -14.24
CA LYS A 429 5.96 34.85 -13.25
C LYS A 429 5.78 36.37 -13.05
N GLU A 430 5.42 37.10 -14.10
CA GLU A 430 5.16 38.54 -14.05
C GLU A 430 3.87 38.88 -13.27
N ALA A 431 2.87 37.99 -13.28
CA ALA A 431 1.67 38.15 -12.48
C ALA A 431 1.97 37.86 -11.00
N LEU A 432 2.73 36.80 -10.72
CA LEU A 432 3.17 36.45 -9.36
C LEU A 432 4.03 37.54 -8.73
N ALA A 433 4.90 38.21 -9.50
CA ALA A 433 5.73 39.30 -9.01
C ALA A 433 4.94 40.57 -8.56
N LYS A 434 3.64 40.67 -8.90
CA LYS A 434 2.79 41.80 -8.48
C LYS A 434 2.11 41.58 -7.13
N VAL A 435 2.18 40.37 -6.59
CA VAL A 435 1.46 39.95 -5.37
C VAL A 435 2.44 39.33 -4.38
N ASN A 436 2.07 39.29 -3.10
CA ASN A 436 2.86 38.58 -2.11
C ASN A 436 2.55 37.09 -2.21
N VAL A 437 3.57 36.27 -2.50
CA VAL A 437 3.40 34.82 -2.61
C VAL A 437 3.97 34.14 -1.37
N ILE A 438 3.15 33.29 -0.75
CA ILE A 438 3.49 32.41 0.35
C ILE A 438 3.45 31.00 -0.20
N TYR A 439 4.58 30.31 -0.18
CA TYR A 439 4.68 28.94 -0.69
C TYR A 439 4.94 27.96 0.46
N VAL A 440 4.06 26.96 0.59
CA VAL A 440 4.28 25.80 1.45
C VAL A 440 4.57 24.60 0.57
N GLY A 441 5.71 23.93 0.71
CA GLY A 441 5.96 22.75 -0.10
C GLY A 441 7.21 21.97 0.26
N THR A 442 7.33 20.78 -0.32
CA THR A 442 8.49 19.89 -0.07
C THR A 442 9.71 20.26 -0.90
N HIS A 443 9.51 20.68 -2.15
CA HIS A 443 10.57 20.97 -3.12
C HIS A 443 10.47 22.39 -3.67
N ALA A 444 11.61 22.92 -4.09
CA ALA A 444 11.72 24.17 -4.82
C ALA A 444 11.14 23.99 -6.23
N ASN A 445 10.42 25.00 -6.68
CA ASN A 445 9.82 25.11 -8.00
C ASN A 445 9.76 26.59 -8.41
N ALA A 446 9.22 26.89 -9.60
CA ALA A 446 9.19 28.25 -10.13
C ALA A 446 8.35 29.22 -9.27
N THR A 447 7.36 28.71 -8.52
CA THR A 447 6.55 29.49 -7.57
C THR A 447 7.35 29.82 -6.31
N SER A 448 8.12 28.88 -5.79
CA SER A 448 8.96 29.10 -4.60
C SER A 448 10.08 30.12 -4.82
N GLU A 449 10.59 30.24 -6.06
CA GLU A 449 11.63 31.20 -6.43
C GLU A 449 11.16 32.66 -6.31
N VAL A 450 9.86 32.90 -6.54
CA VAL A 450 9.24 34.23 -6.49
C VAL A 450 8.49 34.48 -5.18
N ALA A 451 8.52 33.52 -4.25
CA ALA A 451 7.80 33.60 -3.00
C ALA A 451 8.46 34.55 -1.98
N SER A 452 7.66 35.48 -1.45
CA SER A 452 8.05 36.34 -0.32
C SER A 452 8.29 35.52 0.94
N VAL A 453 7.55 34.43 1.16
CA VAL A 453 7.77 33.51 2.29
C VAL A 453 7.71 32.07 1.80
N VAL A 454 8.72 31.28 2.16
CA VAL A 454 8.76 29.84 1.88
C VAL A 454 8.73 29.07 3.19
N LEU A 455 7.76 28.17 3.29
CA LEU A 455 7.54 27.26 4.40
C LEU A 455 7.80 25.82 3.92
N PRO A 456 8.98 25.24 4.20
CA PRO A 456 9.25 23.84 3.91
C PRO A 456 8.25 22.91 4.62
N SER A 457 7.69 21.98 3.85
CA SER A 457 6.77 20.94 4.33
C SER A 457 7.47 19.59 4.41
N LEU A 458 6.96 18.72 5.28
CA LEU A 458 7.42 17.34 5.40
C LEU A 458 6.69 16.44 4.39
N SER A 459 7.41 15.48 3.82
CA SER A 459 6.82 14.46 2.94
C SER A 459 5.99 13.46 3.73
N VAL A 460 5.17 12.67 3.04
CA VAL A 460 4.39 11.55 3.61
C VAL A 460 5.26 10.54 4.37
N PHE A 461 6.55 10.46 4.08
CA PHE A 461 7.47 9.53 4.73
C PHE A 461 8.17 10.12 5.97
N GLU A 462 8.01 11.43 6.21
CA GLU A 462 8.66 12.17 7.30
C GLU A 462 7.68 12.66 8.37
N LYS A 463 6.38 12.52 8.13
CA LYS A 463 5.32 12.94 9.05
C LYS A 463 4.26 11.86 9.25
N ASP A 464 3.53 12.00 10.34
CA ASP A 464 2.34 11.21 10.63
C ASP A 464 1.11 11.97 10.09
N GLY A 465 0.13 11.24 9.56
CA GLY A 465 -1.10 11.85 9.08
C GLY A 465 -2.10 10.83 8.55
N THR A 466 -3.15 11.35 7.91
CA THR A 466 -4.19 10.55 7.27
C THR A 466 -4.56 11.04 5.88
N PHE A 467 -5.03 10.10 5.06
CA PHE A 467 -5.63 10.35 3.75
C PHE A 467 -6.97 9.64 3.63
N ILE A 468 -7.86 10.18 2.81
CA ILE A 468 -9.13 9.59 2.43
C ILE A 468 -9.07 9.32 0.92
N ASN A 469 -9.10 8.04 0.57
CA ASN A 469 -8.95 7.59 -0.81
C ASN A 469 -10.26 7.69 -1.62
N GLN A 470 -10.24 7.26 -2.88
CA GLN A 470 -11.37 7.27 -3.83
C GLN A 470 -12.63 6.56 -3.30
N SER A 471 -12.47 5.55 -2.44
CA SER A 471 -13.58 4.78 -1.84
C SER A 471 -14.05 5.38 -0.51
N PHE A 472 -13.69 6.63 -0.20
CA PHE A 472 -13.94 7.28 1.09
C PHE A 472 -13.40 6.48 2.29
N ARG A 473 -12.31 5.72 2.08
CA ARG A 473 -11.64 5.00 3.17
C ARG A 473 -10.57 5.89 3.79
N LEU A 474 -10.75 6.21 5.06
CA LEU A 474 -9.79 6.89 5.91
C LEU A 474 -8.65 5.94 6.28
N GLN A 475 -7.44 6.31 5.93
CA GLN A 475 -6.24 5.51 6.15
C GLN A 475 -5.15 6.37 6.79
N ARG A 476 -4.41 5.76 7.73
CA ARG A 476 -3.28 6.42 8.41
C ARG A 476 -1.94 6.02 7.80
N PHE A 477 -1.00 6.95 7.81
CA PHE A 477 0.40 6.72 7.49
C PHE A 477 1.30 7.24 8.61
N LYS A 478 2.51 6.67 8.72
CA LYS A 478 3.47 6.99 9.78
C LYS A 478 4.79 7.49 9.20
N ALA A 479 5.47 8.36 9.93
CA ALA A 479 6.82 8.82 9.62
C ALA A 479 7.81 7.65 9.67
N ALA A 480 8.42 7.36 8.53
CA ALA A 480 9.42 6.30 8.35
C ALA A 480 10.86 6.79 8.58
N VAL A 481 11.12 8.06 8.28
CA VAL A 481 12.41 8.74 8.44
C VAL A 481 12.19 10.12 9.10
N PRO A 482 13.18 10.70 9.79
CA PRO A 482 13.06 12.07 10.29
C PRO A 482 13.11 13.05 9.11
N GLY A 483 12.37 14.15 9.23
CA GLY A 483 12.46 15.27 8.29
C GLY A 483 13.77 16.07 8.41
N PRO A 484 14.00 17.04 7.52
CA PRO A 484 15.15 17.92 7.58
C PRO A 484 15.25 18.66 8.93
N ARG A 485 16.48 18.88 9.40
CA ARG A 485 16.72 19.47 10.72
C ARG A 485 16.13 20.88 10.78
N GLY A 486 15.33 21.13 11.83
CA GLY A 486 14.73 22.43 12.08
C GLY A 486 13.36 22.63 11.44
N ILE A 487 12.90 21.68 10.62
CA ILE A 487 11.55 21.69 10.05
C ILE A 487 10.59 21.02 11.04
N GLU A 488 9.52 21.74 11.37
CA GLU A 488 8.47 21.27 12.27
C GLU A 488 7.35 20.55 11.49
N PRO A 489 6.56 19.67 12.13
CA PRO A 489 5.38 19.09 11.51
C PRO A 489 4.41 20.16 10.98
N ASP A 490 3.83 19.91 9.81
CA ASP A 490 3.01 20.88 9.10
C ASP A 490 1.85 21.43 9.96
N TYR A 491 1.15 20.56 10.70
CA TYR A 491 0.08 20.99 11.60
C TYR A 491 0.54 21.96 12.70
N THR A 492 1.80 21.87 13.15
CA THR A 492 2.37 22.81 14.13
C THR A 492 2.61 24.16 13.49
N VAL A 493 3.16 24.19 12.27
CA VAL A 493 3.37 25.43 11.51
C VAL A 493 2.03 26.10 11.20
N LEU A 494 1.04 25.32 10.78
CA LEU A 494 -0.29 25.83 10.46
C LEU A 494 -1.06 26.32 11.69
N GLU A 495 -0.92 25.70 12.87
CA GLU A 495 -1.47 26.23 14.13
C GLU A 495 -0.86 27.59 14.49
N LYS A 496 0.47 27.76 14.29
CA LYS A 496 1.16 29.05 14.50
C LYS A 496 0.64 30.15 13.56
N ILE A 497 -0.01 29.79 12.45
CA ILE A 497 -0.66 30.73 11.53
C ILE A 497 -2.15 30.91 11.87
N ALA A 498 -2.88 29.82 12.09
CA ALA A 498 -4.33 29.84 12.29
C ALA A 498 -4.74 30.50 13.61
N ALA A 499 -4.07 30.20 14.72
CA ALA A 499 -4.44 30.71 16.04
C ALA A 499 -4.36 32.26 16.11
N PRO A 500 -3.27 32.92 15.68
CA PRO A 500 -3.18 34.38 15.69
C PRO A 500 -4.21 35.10 14.82
N LEU A 501 -4.71 34.48 13.75
CA LEU A 501 -5.77 35.06 12.91
C LEU A 501 -7.09 35.25 13.69
N SER A 502 -7.31 34.49 14.76
CA SER A 502 -8.44 34.67 15.69
C SER A 502 -8.05 35.29 17.03
N GLN A 503 -6.87 35.93 17.12
CA GLN A 503 -6.32 36.49 18.36
C GLN A 503 -6.09 35.44 19.46
N GLU A 504 -5.97 34.17 19.10
CA GLU A 504 -5.63 33.07 20.00
C GLU A 504 -4.10 32.88 20.07
N LYS A 505 -3.63 32.28 21.16
CA LYS A 505 -2.22 31.89 21.27
C LYS A 505 -2.01 30.49 20.68
N PRO A 506 -0.96 30.28 19.85
CA PRO A 506 -0.63 28.95 19.34
C PRO A 506 -0.44 27.94 20.47
N ALA A 507 -1.07 26.77 20.35
CA ALA A 507 -0.88 25.67 21.28
C ALA A 507 0.21 24.70 20.79
N SER A 508 0.86 24.01 21.72
CA SER A 508 1.71 22.86 21.36
C SER A 508 0.81 21.67 21.04
N LEU A 509 0.83 21.22 19.79
CA LEU A 509 -0.04 20.15 19.31
C LEU A 509 0.73 18.84 19.11
N THR A 510 0.09 17.74 19.51
CA THR A 510 0.40 16.39 19.04
C THR A 510 -0.67 15.98 18.03
N ILE A 511 -0.40 14.97 17.20
CA ILE A 511 -1.39 14.49 16.24
C ILE A 511 -2.70 14.06 16.92
N ASP A 512 -2.66 13.45 18.10
CA ASP A 512 -3.87 13.06 18.83
C ASP A 512 -4.69 14.28 19.30
N LEU A 513 -4.03 15.36 19.71
CA LEU A 513 -4.69 16.62 20.07
C LEU A 513 -5.30 17.32 18.85
N VAL A 514 -4.69 17.19 17.67
CA VAL A 514 -5.29 17.66 16.41
C VAL A 514 -6.59 16.90 16.15
N TRP A 515 -6.58 15.57 16.30
CA TRP A 515 -7.76 14.72 16.12
C TRP A 515 -8.87 15.04 17.13
N GLU A 516 -8.55 15.34 18.39
CA GLU A 516 -9.54 15.78 19.38
C GLU A 516 -10.25 17.08 18.99
N ARG A 517 -9.55 18.00 18.30
CA ARG A 517 -10.13 19.25 17.81
C ARG A 517 -10.89 19.09 16.50
N MET A 518 -10.44 18.18 15.66
CA MET A 518 -10.91 18.00 14.29
C MET A 518 -12.11 17.07 14.20
N ALA A 519 -12.07 15.90 14.86
CA ALA A 519 -13.10 14.87 14.71
C ALA A 519 -14.52 15.38 15.00
N PRO A 520 -14.78 16.15 16.09
CA PRO A 520 -16.13 16.65 16.36
C PRO A 520 -16.64 17.71 15.39
N LYS A 521 -15.78 18.26 14.54
CA LYS A 521 -16.13 19.29 13.55
C LYS A 521 -16.41 18.71 12.17
N ILE A 522 -16.04 17.46 11.92
CA ILE A 522 -16.21 16.79 10.63
C ILE A 522 -17.36 15.80 10.74
N LEU A 523 -18.44 16.03 9.99
CA LEU A 523 -19.68 15.27 10.10
C LEU A 523 -19.51 13.77 9.83
N GLN A 524 -18.58 13.40 8.95
CA GLN A 524 -18.31 12.02 8.55
C GLN A 524 -17.48 11.25 9.59
N PHE A 525 -16.92 11.92 10.60
CA PHE A 525 -16.07 11.29 11.61
C PHE A 525 -16.87 10.97 12.87
N ASP A 526 -16.54 9.85 13.50
CA ASP A 526 -16.99 9.55 14.85
C ASP A 526 -16.12 10.32 15.85
N ASP A 527 -16.74 10.93 16.86
CA ASP A 527 -16.07 11.72 17.90
C ASP A 527 -14.97 10.93 18.66
N SER A 528 -15.04 9.60 18.65
CA SER A 528 -14.05 8.70 19.26
C SER A 528 -12.82 8.45 18.39
N PHE A 529 -12.82 8.86 17.12
CA PHE A 529 -11.69 8.65 16.23
C PHE A 529 -10.44 9.38 16.73
N ARG A 530 -9.34 8.64 16.82
CA ARG A 530 -8.01 9.16 17.13
C ARG A 530 -7.03 8.54 16.16
N TRP A 531 -6.01 9.29 15.76
CA TRP A 531 -5.00 8.79 14.83
C TRP A 531 -4.37 7.45 15.27
N ARG A 532 -4.10 7.30 16.57
CA ARG A 532 -3.53 6.06 17.12
C ARG A 532 -4.49 4.87 17.12
N SER A 533 -5.79 5.11 17.27
CA SER A 533 -6.80 4.06 17.35
C SER A 533 -7.33 3.61 15.99
N LEU A 534 -7.03 4.35 14.92
CA LEU A 534 -7.40 3.93 13.57
C LEU A 534 -6.75 2.58 13.22
N PRO A 535 -7.55 1.61 12.72
CA PRO A 535 -7.05 0.31 12.30
C PRO A 535 -6.07 0.45 11.13
N ASP A 536 -5.15 -0.50 11.02
CA ASP A 536 -4.14 -0.49 9.95
C ASP A 536 -4.76 -0.62 8.55
N ASP A 537 -5.92 -1.25 8.43
CA ASP A 537 -6.62 -1.41 7.14
C ASP A 537 -7.54 -0.21 6.80
N GLY A 538 -7.60 0.79 7.69
CA GLY A 538 -8.43 1.98 7.54
C GLY A 538 -9.91 1.77 7.86
N VAL A 539 -10.66 2.86 7.81
CA VAL A 539 -12.10 2.90 8.12
C VAL A 539 -12.86 3.48 6.94
N GLU A 540 -13.94 2.82 6.54
CA GLU A 540 -14.82 3.33 5.49
C GLU A 540 -15.73 4.42 6.07
N LEU A 541 -15.78 5.57 5.40
CA LEU A 541 -16.59 6.71 5.81
C LEU A 541 -17.89 6.77 5.00
N ASN A 542 -18.89 7.45 5.57
CA ASN A 542 -20.14 7.69 4.85
C ASN A 542 -19.92 8.67 3.69
N ALA A 543 -20.12 8.20 2.46
CA ALA A 543 -19.96 8.98 1.23
C ALA A 543 -21.27 9.58 0.67
N SER A 544 -22.42 9.38 1.32
CA SER A 544 -23.75 9.71 0.76
C SER A 544 -23.91 11.19 0.38
N ALA A 545 -23.22 12.10 1.09
CA ALA A 545 -23.25 13.53 0.81
C ALA A 545 -22.52 13.94 -0.49
N PHE A 546 -21.73 13.04 -1.08
CA PHE A 546 -20.82 13.35 -2.19
C PHE A 546 -21.12 12.54 -3.46
N LEU A 547 -22.20 11.76 -3.49
CA LEU A 547 -22.50 10.84 -4.60
C LEU A 547 -22.88 11.55 -5.92
N ASP A 548 -23.39 12.78 -5.80
CA ASP A 548 -23.78 13.61 -6.94
C ASP A 548 -22.59 14.30 -7.62
N LEU A 549 -21.38 14.21 -7.03
CA LEU A 549 -20.17 14.74 -7.64
C LEU A 549 -19.66 13.80 -8.75
N ASP A 550 -19.21 14.40 -9.85
CA ASP A 550 -18.72 13.71 -11.04
C ASP A 550 -17.22 13.46 -10.96
N PHE A 551 -16.84 12.49 -10.12
CA PHE A 551 -15.48 12.01 -9.99
C PHE A 551 -14.96 11.38 -11.30
N VAL A 552 -13.69 11.60 -11.62
CA VAL A 552 -13.08 11.19 -12.90
C VAL A 552 -12.67 9.72 -12.95
N GLU A 553 -12.57 9.08 -11.79
CA GLU A 553 -12.09 7.71 -11.66
C GLU A 553 -12.97 6.70 -12.38
N THR A 554 -12.33 5.80 -13.12
CA THR A 554 -13.01 4.68 -13.76
C THR A 554 -12.91 3.41 -12.92
N LYS A 555 -13.53 2.33 -13.40
CA LYS A 555 -13.48 1.03 -12.74
C LYS A 555 -12.04 0.53 -12.65
N ASN A 556 -11.59 0.24 -11.43
CA ASN A 556 -10.27 -0.31 -11.13
C ASN A 556 -10.36 -1.53 -10.19
N LEU A 557 -9.23 -1.96 -9.60
CA LEU A 557 -9.14 -3.23 -8.86
C LEU A 557 -10.20 -3.37 -7.76
N LYS A 558 -10.46 -2.30 -7.00
CA LYS A 558 -11.35 -2.30 -5.82
C LYS A 558 -12.44 -1.24 -5.86
N TYR A 559 -12.54 -0.49 -6.95
CA TYR A 559 -13.49 0.59 -7.08
C TYR A 559 -14.23 0.46 -8.42
N ASP A 560 -15.55 0.42 -8.35
CA ASP A 560 -16.45 0.53 -9.50
C ASP A 560 -17.41 1.68 -9.19
N PRO A 561 -17.30 2.83 -9.90
CA PRO A 561 -18.10 4.02 -9.59
C PRO A 561 -19.60 3.74 -9.57
N ALA A 562 -20.10 2.89 -10.47
CA ALA A 562 -21.52 2.58 -10.55
C ALA A 562 -21.98 1.74 -9.34
N ALA A 563 -21.23 0.68 -9.02
CA ALA A 563 -21.52 -0.15 -7.85
C ALA A 563 -21.35 0.63 -6.53
N PHE A 564 -20.38 1.54 -6.47
CA PHE A 564 -20.14 2.41 -5.31
C PHE A 564 -21.32 3.35 -5.06
N LYS A 565 -21.81 4.04 -6.11
CA LYS A 565 -23.00 4.90 -6.03
C LYS A 565 -24.22 4.10 -5.60
N GLU A 566 -24.46 2.92 -6.17
CA GLU A 566 -25.58 2.05 -5.78
C GLU A 566 -25.51 1.62 -4.31
N ALA A 567 -24.33 1.21 -3.83
CA ALA A 567 -24.12 0.76 -2.45
C ALA A 567 -24.39 1.87 -1.41
N HIS A 568 -24.11 3.13 -1.76
CA HIS A 568 -24.21 4.28 -0.86
C HIS A 568 -25.48 5.12 -1.03
N ALA A 569 -26.24 4.92 -2.12
CA ALA A 569 -27.51 5.59 -2.38
C ALA A 569 -28.71 4.87 -1.71
N ALA A 570 -28.56 3.60 -1.35
CA ALA A 570 -29.63 2.87 -0.66
C ALA A 570 -29.90 3.50 0.72
N PRO A 571 -31.15 3.87 1.06
CA PRO A 571 -31.46 4.34 2.39
C PRO A 571 -31.08 3.26 3.39
N VAL A 572 -30.33 3.64 4.43
CA VAL A 572 -30.12 2.80 5.60
C VAL A 572 -31.50 2.60 6.21
N GLU A 573 -32.17 1.49 5.90
CA GLU A 573 -33.38 1.09 6.61
C GLU A 573 -33.02 1.00 8.10
N ALA A 574 -33.72 1.81 8.89
CA ALA A 574 -33.50 2.03 10.32
C ALA A 574 -33.81 0.80 11.18
#